data_AF-A0A271J1E1-F1
#
_entry.id   AF-A0A271J1E1-F1
#
_cell.length_a   1.000
_cell.length_b   1.000
_cell.length_c   1.000
_cell.angle_alpha   90.00
_cell.angle_beta   90.00
_cell.angle_gamma   90.00
#
_symmetry.space_group_name_H-M   'P 1'
#
loop_
_entity.id
_entity.type
_entity.pdbx_description
1 polymer ?
#
loop_
_entity_poly.entity_id
_entity_poly.type
_entity_poly.pdbx_seq_one_letter_code
_entity_poly.pdbx_strand_id
1 'polypeptide(L)'
;MALVFVHQGYSPYLEFTLRQARTADPEADVVLLGDADNDRFPFVRHVDATAPAYRAATAEVADVYRHYSTNRASFELGCYERWFRLRAFVEAEGLDDVLVLDSDVLLYATEAEIRRTHLGGASLGVAHPREQPPLGWTTSAHVSYWTRERLGDFCDYVVRSFAEAGARARYEEKWRHHLDEGLPGGVCDMTTLYLYVTDTFGPEGAWPDEIVNLLSVRDGAAFDHNVGEAANEWPGEYVVHGGAKAIRWEEGAPVGKNLRTGEDVRFHALHLQGHSKARIPALYRGPGFPQQAAIRRQMTSHYRLRGLASRLLRPVRFLVGRLKR
;
A
#
# COMPACT_ATOMS: atom_id res chain seq x y z
N MET A 1 -17.69 4.81 -4.89
CA MET A 1 -16.88 3.64 -4.49
C MET A 1 -16.75 3.60 -2.99
N ALA A 2 -16.61 2.41 -2.42
CA ALA A 2 -16.23 2.25 -1.02
C ALA A 2 -14.73 2.52 -0.82
N LEU A 3 -14.36 3.02 0.35
CA LEU A 3 -12.97 3.14 0.81
C LEU A 3 -12.65 1.92 1.67
N VAL A 4 -11.83 1.02 1.16
CA VAL A 4 -11.61 -0.30 1.75
C VAL A 4 -10.21 -0.43 2.34
N PHE A 5 -10.16 -0.72 3.63
CA PHE A 5 -8.93 -1.11 4.34
C PHE A 5 -8.96 -2.61 4.60
N VAL A 6 -7.87 -3.32 4.27
CA VAL A 6 -7.72 -4.75 4.61
C VAL A 6 -6.62 -4.91 5.65
N HIS A 7 -6.98 -5.28 6.87
CA HIS A 7 -6.02 -5.30 7.99
C HIS A 7 -6.41 -6.34 9.05
N GLN A 8 -5.47 -7.20 9.43
CA GLN A 8 -5.65 -8.18 10.51
C GLN A 8 -4.95 -7.76 11.81
N GLY A 9 -5.57 -8.11 12.93
CA GLY A 9 -5.18 -7.70 14.26
C GLY A 9 -5.44 -6.21 14.52
N TYR A 10 -5.26 -5.78 15.76
CA TYR A 10 -5.29 -4.37 16.10
C TYR A 10 -3.91 -3.72 15.97
N SER A 11 -3.87 -2.59 15.27
CA SER A 11 -2.74 -1.66 15.30
C SER A 11 -3.18 -0.29 15.82
N PRO A 12 -2.44 0.34 16.77
CA PRO A 12 -2.83 1.62 17.35
C PRO A 12 -3.01 2.76 16.34
N TYR A 13 -2.38 2.68 15.18
CA TYR A 13 -2.50 3.68 14.13
C TYR A 13 -3.84 3.63 13.37
N LEU A 14 -4.57 2.50 13.42
CA LEU A 14 -5.87 2.34 12.74
C LEU A 14 -6.87 3.42 13.17
N GLU A 15 -6.88 3.76 14.46
CA GLU A 15 -7.76 4.80 15.00
C GLU A 15 -7.53 6.14 14.28
N PHE A 16 -6.28 6.48 13.94
CA PHE A 16 -5.96 7.71 13.21
C PHE A 16 -6.32 7.59 11.73
N THR A 17 -5.96 6.49 11.07
CA THR A 17 -6.11 6.34 9.61
C THR A 17 -7.57 6.22 9.19
N LEU A 18 -8.38 5.45 9.94
CA LEU A 18 -9.82 5.32 9.71
C LEU A 18 -10.58 6.61 10.00
N ARG A 19 -10.24 7.32 11.09
CA ARG A 19 -10.86 8.63 11.38
C ARG A 19 -10.46 9.69 10.35
N GLN A 20 -9.22 9.63 9.86
CA GLN A 20 -8.76 10.55 8.83
C GLN A 20 -9.52 10.31 7.52
N ALA A 21 -9.74 9.06 7.12
CA ALA A 21 -10.58 8.73 5.96
C ALA A 21 -11.99 9.30 6.10
N ARG A 22 -12.65 9.09 7.25
CA ARG A 22 -13.97 9.71 7.56
C ARG A 22 -13.96 11.23 7.61
N THR A 23 -12.84 11.84 8.01
CA THR A 23 -12.71 13.30 8.04
C THR A 23 -12.58 13.84 6.62
N ALA A 24 -11.77 13.17 5.79
CA ALA A 24 -11.55 13.56 4.40
C ALA A 24 -12.82 13.38 3.56
N ASP A 25 -13.58 12.32 3.83
CA ASP A 25 -14.84 12.02 3.16
C ASP A 25 -15.90 11.53 4.17
N PRO A 26 -16.74 12.43 4.69
CA PRO A 26 -17.81 12.07 5.64
C PRO A 26 -18.86 11.12 5.05
N GLU A 27 -19.10 11.22 3.75
CA GLU A 27 -20.18 10.50 3.05
C GLU A 27 -19.73 9.14 2.50
N ALA A 28 -18.43 8.89 2.40
CA ALA A 28 -17.90 7.62 1.90
C ALA A 28 -18.28 6.40 2.77
N ASP A 29 -18.55 5.25 2.14
CA ASP A 29 -18.57 3.96 2.86
C ASP A 29 -17.13 3.55 3.20
N VAL A 30 -16.70 3.82 4.43
CA VAL A 30 -15.40 3.39 4.94
C VAL A 30 -15.54 2.00 5.54
N VAL A 31 -14.87 1.02 4.92
CA VAL A 31 -14.95 -0.40 5.28
C VAL A 31 -13.60 -0.89 5.79
N LEU A 32 -13.61 -1.59 6.92
CA LEU A 32 -12.47 -2.32 7.45
C LEU A 32 -12.75 -3.83 7.30
N LEU A 33 -12.11 -4.46 6.31
CA LEU A 33 -12.02 -5.91 6.21
C LEU A 33 -10.94 -6.39 7.19
N GLY A 34 -11.37 -6.94 8.32
CA GLY A 34 -10.48 -7.28 9.41
C GLY A 34 -10.89 -8.54 10.15
N ASP A 35 -10.68 -8.52 11.46
CA ASP A 35 -10.97 -9.64 12.35
C ASP A 35 -11.48 -9.10 13.70
N ALA A 36 -11.81 -10.02 14.61
CA ALA A 36 -12.36 -9.64 15.92
C ALA A 36 -11.45 -8.72 16.75
N ASP A 37 -10.13 -8.72 16.51
CA ASP A 37 -9.21 -7.87 17.28
C ASP A 37 -9.38 -6.38 16.90
N ASN A 38 -9.90 -6.10 15.70
CA ASN A 38 -10.09 -4.75 15.21
C ASN A 38 -11.56 -4.37 14.93
N ASP A 39 -12.52 -5.21 15.32
CA ASP A 39 -13.94 -4.86 15.39
C ASP A 39 -14.26 -3.98 16.61
N ARG A 40 -13.91 -2.70 16.51
CA ARG A 40 -14.04 -1.76 17.63
C ARG A 40 -14.29 -0.31 17.24
N PHE A 41 -14.40 -0.04 15.95
CA PHE A 41 -14.49 1.31 15.39
C PHE A 41 -15.94 1.57 14.94
N PRO A 42 -16.81 2.14 15.80
CA PRO A 42 -18.25 2.27 15.49
C PRO A 42 -18.57 3.27 14.36
N PHE A 43 -17.56 3.97 13.85
CA PHE A 43 -17.67 4.97 12.80
C PHE A 43 -17.24 4.44 11.42
N VAL A 44 -16.88 3.17 11.30
CA VAL A 44 -16.63 2.49 10.02
C VAL A 44 -17.41 1.19 9.98
N ARG A 45 -17.63 0.66 8.79
CA ARG A 45 -18.23 -0.66 8.62
C ARG A 45 -17.16 -1.72 8.80
N HIS A 46 -17.27 -2.56 9.82
CA HIS A 46 -16.39 -3.71 9.99
C HIS A 46 -16.94 -4.92 9.25
N VAL A 47 -16.06 -5.66 8.58
CA VAL A 47 -16.35 -6.94 7.94
C VAL A 47 -15.32 -7.96 8.43
N ASP A 48 -15.80 -9.05 9.05
CA ASP A 48 -14.94 -10.14 9.50
C ASP A 48 -14.40 -10.94 8.30
N ALA A 49 -13.21 -10.57 7.83
CA ALA A 49 -12.47 -11.21 6.76
C ALA A 49 -11.92 -12.60 7.15
N THR A 50 -12.18 -13.04 8.39
CA THR A 50 -11.94 -14.42 8.83
C THR A 50 -13.19 -15.30 8.73
N ALA A 51 -14.34 -14.78 8.32
CA ALA A 51 -15.53 -15.60 8.13
C ALA A 51 -15.27 -16.74 7.10
N PRO A 52 -15.98 -17.88 7.19
CA PRO A 52 -15.72 -19.05 6.33
C PRO A 52 -15.70 -18.75 4.83
N ALA A 53 -16.57 -17.85 4.34
CA ALA A 53 -16.61 -17.45 2.94
C ALA A 53 -15.29 -16.81 2.47
N TYR A 54 -14.73 -15.88 3.26
CA TYR A 54 -13.47 -15.22 2.94
C TYR A 54 -12.26 -16.15 3.10
N ARG A 55 -12.30 -17.10 4.03
CA ARG A 55 -11.29 -18.17 4.14
C ARG A 55 -11.33 -19.12 2.95
N ALA A 56 -12.52 -19.48 2.47
CA ALA A 56 -12.66 -20.32 1.29
C ALA A 56 -12.12 -19.63 0.03
N ALA A 57 -12.32 -18.32 -0.09
CA ALA A 57 -11.83 -17.53 -1.21
C ALA A 57 -10.29 -17.53 -1.37
N THR A 58 -9.54 -17.79 -0.29
CA THR A 58 -8.07 -17.81 -0.33
C THR A 58 -7.48 -19.19 -0.57
N ALA A 59 -8.30 -20.25 -0.63
CA ALA A 59 -7.83 -21.63 -0.73
C ALA A 59 -6.99 -21.89 -1.99
N GLU A 60 -7.44 -21.35 -3.13
CA GLU A 60 -6.78 -21.53 -4.43
C GLU A 60 -5.35 -20.96 -4.43
N VAL A 61 -5.17 -19.71 -4.00
CA VAL A 61 -3.83 -19.11 -3.93
C VAL A 61 -2.94 -19.82 -2.93
N ALA A 62 -3.49 -20.28 -1.80
CA ALA A 62 -2.72 -21.00 -0.79
C ALA A 62 -2.16 -22.34 -1.30
N ASP A 63 -2.91 -23.05 -2.16
CA ASP A 63 -2.48 -24.33 -2.74
C ASP A 63 -1.31 -24.17 -3.73
N VAL A 64 -1.40 -23.15 -4.59
CA VAL A 64 -0.36 -22.90 -5.61
C VAL A 64 0.84 -22.15 -5.07
N TYR A 65 0.71 -21.43 -3.94
CA TYR A 65 1.74 -20.54 -3.42
C TYR A 65 3.11 -21.25 -3.27
N ARG A 66 4.16 -20.56 -3.72
CA ARG A 66 5.56 -20.96 -3.54
C ARG A 66 6.33 -19.75 -3.03
N HIS A 67 7.21 -19.99 -2.07
CA HIS A 67 7.86 -18.91 -1.35
C HIS A 67 9.22 -18.54 -1.98
N TYR A 68 9.33 -17.29 -2.42
CA TYR A 68 10.50 -16.73 -3.11
C TYR A 68 10.94 -15.38 -2.51
N SER A 69 10.93 -15.27 -1.18
CA SER A 69 11.28 -14.05 -0.46
C SER A 69 12.06 -14.38 0.81
N THR A 70 12.87 -13.45 1.31
CA THR A 70 13.51 -13.58 2.63
C THR A 70 12.55 -13.26 3.79
N ASN A 71 11.36 -12.71 3.50
CA ASN A 71 10.32 -12.49 4.50
C ASN A 71 9.73 -13.83 4.96
N ARG A 72 8.87 -13.81 5.98
CA ARG A 72 8.20 -15.04 6.42
C ARG A 72 7.16 -15.46 5.36
N ALA A 73 7.13 -16.76 5.03
CA ALA A 73 6.14 -17.31 4.10
C ALA A 73 4.69 -16.94 4.46
N SER A 74 4.32 -16.99 5.74
CA SER A 74 2.98 -16.61 6.19
C SER A 74 2.66 -15.12 6.01
N PHE A 75 3.67 -14.26 6.10
CA PHE A 75 3.49 -12.81 5.87
C PHE A 75 3.21 -12.54 4.39
N GLU A 76 4.05 -13.08 3.50
CA GLU A 76 3.89 -12.90 2.05
C GLU A 76 2.61 -13.56 1.54
N LEU A 77 2.29 -14.78 2.00
CA LEU A 77 1.02 -15.41 1.66
C LEU A 77 -0.17 -14.54 2.12
N GLY A 78 -0.14 -14.00 3.34
CA GLY A 78 -1.17 -13.08 3.81
C GLY A 78 -1.33 -11.83 2.93
N CYS A 79 -0.23 -11.29 2.40
CA CYS A 79 -0.25 -10.20 1.43
C CYS A 79 -0.91 -10.58 0.09
N TYR A 80 -0.84 -11.84 -0.34
CA TYR A 80 -1.59 -12.31 -1.50
C TYR A 80 -3.06 -12.57 -1.18
N GLU A 81 -3.33 -13.28 -0.09
CA GLU A 81 -4.68 -13.64 0.35
C GLU A 81 -5.59 -12.43 0.54
N ARG A 82 -5.03 -11.26 0.88
CA ARG A 82 -5.79 -10.00 1.02
C ARG A 82 -6.60 -9.67 -0.24
N TRP A 83 -6.06 -9.94 -1.42
CA TRP A 83 -6.71 -9.65 -2.71
C TRP A 83 -7.91 -10.56 -2.95
N PHE A 84 -7.80 -11.83 -2.57
CA PHE A 84 -8.88 -12.80 -2.70
C PHE A 84 -10.01 -12.54 -1.70
N ARG A 85 -9.68 -12.12 -0.47
CA ARG A 85 -10.67 -11.66 0.51
C ARG A 85 -11.39 -10.40 0.03
N LEU A 86 -10.64 -9.44 -0.55
CA LEU A 86 -11.21 -8.24 -1.15
C LEU A 86 -12.14 -8.58 -2.32
N ARG A 87 -11.74 -9.48 -3.24
CA ARG A 87 -12.56 -9.95 -4.36
C ARG A 87 -13.89 -10.51 -3.86
N ALA A 88 -13.84 -11.45 -2.91
CA ALA A 88 -15.04 -12.07 -2.34
C ALA A 88 -15.95 -11.05 -1.66
N PHE A 89 -15.40 -10.00 -1.04
CA PHE A 89 -16.19 -8.91 -0.45
C PHE A 89 -16.85 -8.05 -1.52
N VAL A 90 -16.10 -7.61 -2.52
CA VAL A 90 -16.62 -6.79 -3.64
C VAL A 90 -17.76 -7.51 -4.37
N GLU A 91 -17.62 -8.83 -4.57
CA GLU A 91 -18.66 -9.68 -5.16
C GLU A 91 -19.89 -9.81 -4.26
N ALA A 92 -19.70 -10.11 -2.97
CA ALA A 92 -20.80 -10.31 -2.02
C ALA A 92 -21.65 -9.04 -1.82
N GLU A 93 -21.02 -7.88 -1.86
CA GLU A 93 -21.68 -6.58 -1.72
C GLU A 93 -22.22 -6.02 -3.04
N GLY A 94 -21.89 -6.65 -4.18
CA GLY A 94 -22.27 -6.14 -5.50
C GLY A 94 -21.64 -4.78 -5.82
N LEU A 95 -20.41 -4.51 -5.35
CA LEU A 95 -19.69 -3.26 -5.62
C LEU A 95 -19.05 -3.29 -7.00
N ASP A 96 -19.22 -2.22 -7.78
CA ASP A 96 -18.63 -2.13 -9.12
C ASP A 96 -17.15 -1.72 -9.07
N ASP A 97 -16.79 -0.89 -8.08
CA ASP A 97 -15.44 -0.42 -7.86
C ASP A 97 -15.14 -0.07 -6.39
N VAL A 98 -13.85 -0.04 -6.05
CA VAL A 98 -13.33 0.27 -4.71
C VAL A 98 -12.02 1.07 -4.79
N LEU A 99 -11.80 1.96 -3.81
CA LEU A 99 -10.47 2.48 -3.50
C LEU A 99 -9.92 1.69 -2.31
N VAL A 100 -8.82 1.00 -2.52
CA VAL A 100 -8.11 0.23 -1.49
C VAL A 100 -7.03 1.10 -0.87
N LEU A 101 -6.98 1.11 0.46
CA LEU A 101 -5.93 1.78 1.22
C LEU A 101 -5.27 0.80 2.20
N ASP A 102 -3.95 0.76 2.22
CA ASP A 102 -3.21 0.14 3.29
C ASP A 102 -3.51 0.88 4.61
N SER A 103 -3.48 0.14 5.70
CA SER A 103 -3.91 0.62 7.02
C SER A 103 -3.03 1.72 7.62
N ASP A 104 -1.87 1.99 7.03
CA ASP A 104 -0.93 3.06 7.38
C ASP A 104 -0.93 4.22 6.38
N VAL A 105 -2.01 4.37 5.62
CA VAL A 105 -2.27 5.53 4.75
C VAL A 105 -3.21 6.52 5.42
N LEU A 106 -2.88 7.82 5.34
CA LEU A 106 -3.77 8.93 5.71
C LEU A 106 -4.34 9.57 4.44
N LEU A 107 -5.67 9.56 4.30
CA LEU A 107 -6.41 10.15 3.18
C LEU A 107 -6.77 11.62 3.44
N TYR A 108 -6.65 12.49 2.44
CA TYR A 108 -6.93 13.94 2.52
C TYR A 108 -7.81 14.46 1.38
N ALA A 109 -8.45 13.54 0.66
CA ALA A 109 -9.32 13.87 -0.46
C ALA A 109 -10.58 13.00 -0.43
N THR A 110 -11.65 13.55 -1.00
CA THR A 110 -12.90 12.81 -1.18
C THR A 110 -12.79 11.85 -2.36
N GLU A 111 -13.66 10.85 -2.36
CA GLU A 111 -13.86 9.94 -3.47
C GLU A 111 -14.15 10.68 -4.78
N ALA A 112 -15.07 11.65 -4.72
CA ALA A 112 -15.47 12.45 -5.87
C ALA A 112 -14.30 13.25 -6.44
N GLU A 113 -13.44 13.78 -5.57
CA GLU A 113 -12.25 14.49 -5.98
C GLU A 113 -11.25 13.56 -6.68
N ILE A 114 -10.95 12.39 -6.09
CA ILE A 114 -10.02 11.42 -6.65
C ILE A 114 -10.50 10.92 -8.02
N ARG A 115 -11.80 10.67 -8.17
CA ARG A 115 -12.38 10.31 -9.46
C ARG A 115 -12.14 11.38 -10.51
N ARG A 116 -12.40 12.63 -10.16
CA ARG A 116 -12.26 13.76 -11.07
C ARG A 116 -10.81 13.99 -11.51
N THR A 117 -9.86 13.92 -10.58
CA THR A 117 -8.46 14.31 -10.85
C THR A 117 -7.59 13.17 -11.37
N HIS A 118 -7.80 11.93 -10.92
CA HIS A 118 -6.90 10.82 -11.23
C HIS A 118 -7.55 9.72 -12.04
N LEU A 119 -8.76 9.30 -11.69
CA LEU A 119 -9.32 8.06 -12.22
C LEU A 119 -10.03 8.27 -13.56
N GLY A 120 -10.88 9.29 -13.68
CA GLY A 120 -11.71 9.47 -14.87
C GLY A 120 -12.53 8.20 -15.17
N GLY A 121 -12.29 7.60 -16.33
CA GLY A 121 -12.87 6.32 -16.76
C GLY A 121 -11.95 5.10 -16.59
N ALA A 122 -10.86 5.23 -15.83
CA ALA A 122 -9.92 4.13 -15.61
C ALA A 122 -10.59 2.92 -14.94
N SER A 123 -10.04 1.74 -15.20
CA SER A 123 -10.45 0.46 -14.61
C SER A 123 -9.51 0.01 -13.48
N LEU A 124 -8.30 0.58 -13.44
CA LEU A 124 -7.24 0.29 -12.47
C LEU A 124 -6.41 1.56 -12.17
N GLY A 125 -6.12 1.80 -10.89
CA GLY A 125 -5.18 2.82 -10.45
C GLY A 125 -4.15 2.23 -9.50
N VAL A 126 -2.86 2.44 -9.76
CA VAL A 126 -1.77 1.84 -8.98
C VAL A 126 -0.67 2.85 -8.67
N ALA A 127 0.15 2.58 -7.66
CA ALA A 127 1.33 3.37 -7.37
C ALA A 127 2.58 2.74 -8.01
N HIS A 128 3.02 3.27 -9.14
CA HIS A 128 4.12 2.70 -9.93
C HIS A 128 5.32 3.67 -9.99
N PRO A 129 6.42 3.40 -9.28
CA PRO A 129 7.66 4.17 -9.47
C PRO A 129 8.21 3.93 -10.88
N ARG A 130 8.61 4.99 -11.56
CA ARG A 130 8.97 4.95 -12.97
C ARG A 130 10.36 4.43 -13.25
N GLU A 131 11.32 4.90 -12.45
CA GLU A 131 12.69 4.42 -12.51
C GLU A 131 12.92 3.37 -11.43
N GLN A 132 13.19 2.14 -11.86
CA GLN A 132 13.42 1.02 -10.97
C GLN A 132 14.74 0.32 -11.33
N PRO A 133 15.48 -0.20 -10.34
CA PRO A 133 16.65 -1.02 -10.63
C PRO A 133 16.25 -2.29 -11.39
N PRO A 134 17.19 -2.95 -12.09
CA PRO A 134 16.94 -4.25 -12.71
C PRO A 134 16.29 -5.23 -11.73
N LEU A 135 15.23 -5.90 -12.18
CA LEU A 135 14.45 -6.83 -11.35
C LEU A 135 13.85 -6.19 -10.07
N GLY A 136 13.77 -4.86 -10.02
CA GLY A 136 13.09 -4.11 -8.95
C GLY A 136 11.59 -4.45 -8.90
N TRP A 137 10.95 -4.51 -10.07
CA TRP A 137 9.56 -4.96 -10.31
C TRP A 137 8.63 -4.61 -9.15
N THR A 138 8.41 -3.32 -8.94
CA THR A 138 7.61 -2.79 -7.85
C THR A 138 6.46 -1.99 -8.44
N THR A 139 5.25 -2.47 -8.22
CA THR A 139 4.02 -1.68 -8.32
C THR A 139 3.30 -1.86 -7.01
N SER A 140 3.13 -0.78 -6.27
CA SER A 140 2.51 -0.83 -4.96
C SER A 140 1.03 -0.56 -5.05
N ALA A 141 0.27 -1.19 -4.16
CA ALA A 141 -1.18 -1.05 -4.07
C ALA A 141 -1.61 -0.43 -2.73
N HIS A 142 -0.67 0.17 -1.99
CA HIS A 142 -0.93 0.82 -0.71
C HIS A 142 -2.00 1.91 -0.82
N VAL A 143 -2.09 2.56 -1.98
CA VAL A 143 -3.34 3.17 -2.46
C VAL A 143 -3.56 2.67 -3.86
N SER A 144 -4.73 2.11 -4.12
CA SER A 144 -5.06 1.59 -5.45
C SER A 144 -6.56 1.62 -5.71
N TYR A 145 -6.92 1.81 -6.98
CA TYR A 145 -8.31 1.80 -7.43
C TYR A 145 -8.55 0.54 -8.27
N TRP A 146 -9.68 -0.11 -8.04
CA TRP A 146 -10.03 -1.36 -8.70
C TRP A 146 -11.50 -1.38 -9.09
N THR A 147 -11.77 -1.64 -10.36
CA THR A 147 -13.07 -2.20 -10.76
C THR A 147 -13.16 -3.67 -10.36
N ARG A 148 -14.38 -4.19 -10.20
CA ARG A 148 -14.63 -5.61 -9.89
C ARG A 148 -13.93 -6.53 -10.90
N GLU A 149 -14.05 -6.21 -12.19
CA GLU A 149 -13.42 -6.95 -13.28
C GLU A 149 -11.89 -7.02 -13.11
N ARG A 150 -11.22 -5.87 -12.97
CA ARG A 150 -9.75 -5.82 -12.85
C ARG A 150 -9.22 -6.48 -11.57
N LEU A 151 -9.99 -6.46 -10.48
CA LEU A 151 -9.65 -7.20 -9.28
C LEU A 151 -9.72 -8.72 -9.49
N GLY A 152 -10.75 -9.19 -10.22
CA GLY A 152 -10.86 -10.58 -10.66
C GLY A 152 -9.68 -11.01 -11.52
N ASP A 153 -9.39 -10.25 -12.58
CA ASP A 153 -8.26 -10.48 -13.49
C ASP A 153 -6.93 -10.60 -12.74
N PHE A 154 -6.71 -9.73 -11.75
CA PHE A 154 -5.49 -9.75 -10.96
C PHE A 154 -5.40 -10.99 -10.06
N CYS A 155 -6.48 -11.38 -9.38
CA CYS A 155 -6.50 -12.63 -8.61
C CYS A 155 -6.16 -13.84 -9.49
N ASP A 156 -6.75 -13.92 -10.69
CA ASP A 156 -6.48 -15.02 -11.63
C ASP A 156 -5.04 -14.97 -12.16
N TYR A 157 -4.49 -13.76 -12.35
CA TYR A 157 -3.08 -13.57 -12.69
C TYR A 157 -2.15 -14.03 -11.57
N VAL A 158 -2.49 -13.79 -10.30
CA VAL A 158 -1.70 -14.29 -9.15
C VAL A 158 -1.65 -15.82 -9.17
N VAL A 159 -2.79 -16.50 -9.33
CA VAL A 159 -2.85 -17.97 -9.37
C VAL A 159 -2.00 -18.52 -10.51
N ARG A 160 -2.20 -18.01 -11.74
CA ARG A 160 -1.41 -18.40 -12.91
C ARG A 160 0.10 -18.19 -12.71
N SER A 161 0.47 -17.09 -12.07
CA SER A 161 1.89 -16.76 -11.85
C SER A 161 2.61 -17.77 -10.96
N PHE A 162 1.90 -18.44 -10.05
CA PHE A 162 2.43 -19.54 -9.25
C PHE A 162 2.20 -20.93 -9.85
N ALA A 163 1.13 -21.14 -10.63
CA ALA A 163 0.79 -22.45 -11.20
C ALA A 163 1.61 -22.77 -12.46
N GLU A 164 1.82 -21.79 -13.34
CA GLU A 164 2.40 -22.01 -14.66
C GLU A 164 3.93 -21.98 -14.63
N ALA A 165 4.57 -22.94 -15.31
CA ALA A 165 6.04 -23.04 -15.32
C ALA A 165 6.71 -21.79 -15.94
N GLY A 166 6.16 -21.24 -17.02
CA GLY A 166 6.70 -20.05 -17.68
C GLY A 166 6.60 -18.81 -16.80
N ALA A 167 5.46 -18.61 -16.12
CA ALA A 167 5.28 -17.48 -15.23
C ALA A 167 6.17 -17.58 -13.97
N ARG A 168 6.25 -18.78 -13.37
CA ARG A 168 7.15 -19.05 -12.24
C ARG A 168 8.63 -18.83 -12.56
N ALA A 169 9.07 -19.07 -13.80
CA ALA A 169 10.46 -18.85 -14.17
C ALA A 169 10.92 -17.41 -13.92
N ARG A 170 10.03 -16.42 -14.10
CA ARG A 170 10.28 -15.00 -13.79
C ARG A 170 10.47 -14.76 -12.29
N TYR A 171 9.69 -15.42 -11.45
CA TYR A 171 9.86 -15.38 -10.00
C TYR A 171 11.18 -16.01 -9.56
N GLU A 172 11.55 -17.15 -10.13
CA GLU A 172 12.83 -17.79 -9.86
C GLU A 172 14.01 -16.92 -10.29
N GLU A 173 13.92 -16.23 -11.43
CA GLU A 173 14.92 -15.28 -11.89
C GLU A 173 15.12 -14.14 -10.89
N LYS A 174 14.04 -13.44 -10.52
CA LYS A 174 14.09 -12.38 -9.50
C LYS A 174 14.65 -12.92 -8.18
N TRP A 175 14.24 -14.12 -7.78
CA TRP A 175 14.70 -14.73 -6.54
C TRP A 175 16.19 -15.07 -6.55
N ARG A 176 16.69 -15.67 -7.64
CA ARG A 176 18.13 -15.94 -7.83
C ARG A 176 18.93 -14.64 -7.75
N HIS A 177 18.48 -13.58 -8.44
CA HIS A 177 19.12 -12.27 -8.35
C HIS A 177 19.21 -11.75 -6.90
N HIS A 178 18.14 -11.87 -6.10
CA HIS A 178 18.18 -11.45 -4.69
C HIS A 178 19.16 -12.29 -3.85
N LEU A 179 19.23 -13.60 -4.12
CA LEU A 179 20.18 -14.49 -3.43
C LEU A 179 21.64 -14.17 -3.80
N ASP A 180 21.91 -13.99 -5.08
CA ASP A 180 23.25 -13.75 -5.61
C ASP A 180 23.81 -12.39 -5.15
N GLU A 181 22.97 -11.35 -5.16
CA GLU A 181 23.34 -10.00 -4.72
C GLU A 181 23.19 -9.77 -3.21
N GLY A 182 22.67 -10.76 -2.47
CA GLY A 182 22.44 -10.65 -1.02
C GLY A 182 21.41 -9.58 -0.63
N LEU A 183 20.42 -9.34 -1.50
CA LEU A 183 19.37 -8.35 -1.30
C LEU A 183 18.23 -8.93 -0.44
N PRO A 184 17.69 -8.17 0.54
CA PRO A 184 16.51 -8.59 1.27
C PRO A 184 15.27 -8.52 0.38
N GLY A 185 14.25 -9.32 0.70
CA GLY A 185 13.00 -9.38 -0.04
C GLY A 185 13.02 -10.48 -1.09
N GLY A 186 12.47 -10.20 -2.26
CA GLY A 186 12.25 -11.15 -3.35
C GLY A 186 10.89 -10.92 -3.99
N VAL A 187 10.16 -12.00 -4.27
CA VAL A 187 8.81 -11.94 -4.84
C VAL A 187 7.77 -11.69 -3.75
N CYS A 188 7.00 -10.63 -3.91
CA CYS A 188 5.85 -10.26 -3.08
C CYS A 188 4.67 -9.87 -3.99
N ASP A 189 3.51 -9.56 -3.41
CA ASP A 189 2.32 -9.16 -4.18
C ASP A 189 2.56 -7.94 -5.07
N MET A 190 3.39 -6.98 -4.65
CA MET A 190 3.81 -5.84 -5.47
C MET A 190 4.62 -6.25 -6.71
N THR A 191 5.39 -7.34 -6.62
CA THR A 191 6.10 -7.92 -7.77
C THR A 191 5.11 -8.50 -8.77
N THR A 192 4.10 -9.19 -8.26
CA THR A 192 3.06 -9.79 -9.09
C THR A 192 2.19 -8.73 -9.73
N LEU A 193 1.87 -7.66 -9.00
CA LEU A 193 1.15 -6.51 -9.54
C LEU A 193 1.94 -5.80 -10.64
N TYR A 194 3.26 -5.65 -10.47
CA TYR A 194 4.12 -5.11 -11.52
C TYR A 194 4.05 -5.94 -12.81
N LEU A 195 4.17 -7.27 -12.68
CA LEU A 195 4.10 -8.16 -13.85
C LEU A 195 2.71 -8.15 -14.48
N TYR A 196 1.65 -8.19 -13.67
CA TYR A 196 0.27 -8.08 -14.15
C TYR A 196 0.06 -6.81 -14.99
N VAL A 197 0.48 -5.67 -14.44
CA VAL A 197 0.35 -4.37 -15.13
C VAL A 197 1.16 -4.36 -16.43
N THR A 198 2.40 -4.86 -16.39
CA THR A 198 3.29 -4.87 -17.56
C THR A 198 2.78 -5.82 -18.65
N ASP A 199 2.35 -7.02 -18.28
CA ASP A 199 1.87 -8.03 -19.22
C ASP A 199 0.51 -7.66 -19.83
N THR A 200 -0.34 -6.94 -19.07
CA THR A 200 -1.70 -6.59 -19.49
C THR A 200 -1.76 -5.27 -20.26
N PHE A 201 -1.02 -4.25 -19.81
CA PHE A 201 -1.12 -2.89 -20.32
C PHE A 201 0.16 -2.40 -21.02
N GLY A 202 1.20 -3.25 -21.06
CA GLY A 202 2.51 -2.88 -21.57
C GLY A 202 3.36 -2.09 -20.56
N PRO A 203 4.59 -1.72 -20.95
CA PRO A 203 5.47 -0.93 -20.10
C PRO A 203 4.91 0.49 -19.85
N GLU A 204 5.28 1.08 -18.73
CA GLU A 204 4.88 2.45 -18.39
C GLU A 204 5.32 3.45 -19.48
N GLY A 205 4.41 4.36 -19.85
CA GLY A 205 4.56 5.26 -21.00
C GLY A 205 3.90 4.76 -22.28
N ALA A 206 3.49 3.49 -22.32
CA ALA A 206 2.61 2.92 -23.34
C ALA A 206 1.22 2.55 -22.79
N TRP A 207 0.94 2.91 -21.54
CA TRP A 207 -0.31 2.58 -20.86
C TRP A 207 -1.52 3.25 -21.53
N PRO A 208 -2.62 2.51 -21.76
CA PRO A 208 -3.89 3.08 -22.18
C PRO A 208 -4.57 3.86 -21.05
N ASP A 209 -5.58 4.66 -21.40
CA ASP A 209 -6.36 5.44 -20.42
C ASP A 209 -7.10 4.57 -19.38
N GLU A 210 -7.19 3.26 -19.60
CA GLU A 210 -7.78 2.29 -18.68
C GLU A 210 -6.99 2.07 -17.39
N ILE A 211 -5.70 2.45 -17.36
CA ILE A 211 -4.84 2.35 -16.17
C ILE A 211 -4.18 3.70 -15.87
N VAL A 212 -4.14 4.05 -14.59
CA VAL A 212 -3.52 5.30 -14.13
C VAL A 212 -2.44 5.06 -13.09
N ASN A 213 -1.33 5.78 -13.21
CA ASN A 213 -0.33 5.87 -12.16
C ASN A 213 -0.75 6.94 -11.16
N LEU A 214 -1.09 6.53 -9.94
CA LEU A 214 -1.53 7.41 -8.85
C LEU A 214 -0.39 8.27 -8.31
N LEU A 215 0.88 7.93 -8.59
CA LEU A 215 2.02 8.76 -8.18
C LEU A 215 2.24 9.98 -9.07
N SER A 216 1.66 9.97 -10.28
CA SER A 216 1.80 11.06 -11.23
C SER A 216 1.03 12.29 -10.78
N VAL A 217 1.64 13.46 -10.97
CA VAL A 217 0.98 14.74 -10.72
C VAL A 217 -0.10 14.96 -11.77
N ARG A 218 -1.36 15.03 -11.33
CA ARG A 218 -2.55 15.34 -12.15
C ARG A 218 -3.35 16.44 -11.47
N ASP A 219 -3.68 17.50 -12.22
CA ASP A 219 -4.39 18.68 -11.71
C ASP A 219 -3.77 19.25 -10.42
N GLY A 220 -2.43 19.32 -10.36
CA GLY A 220 -1.69 19.83 -9.20
C GLY A 220 -1.74 18.94 -7.96
N ALA A 221 -2.19 17.68 -8.08
CA ALA A 221 -2.26 16.72 -6.99
C ALA A 221 -1.67 15.36 -7.35
N ALA A 222 -1.25 14.59 -6.35
CA ALA A 222 -0.72 13.23 -6.51
C ALA A 222 -0.99 12.38 -5.26
N PHE A 223 -0.76 11.07 -5.34
CA PHE A 223 -0.65 10.21 -4.16
C PHE A 223 0.82 10.06 -3.77
N ASP A 224 1.09 9.98 -2.46
CA ASP A 224 2.43 9.77 -1.93
C ASP A 224 2.81 8.28 -1.91
N HIS A 225 3.95 7.93 -2.51
CA HIS A 225 4.51 6.60 -2.49
C HIS A 225 4.99 6.19 -1.10
N ASN A 226 5.69 7.09 -0.41
CA ASN A 226 6.15 6.92 0.97
C ASN A 226 6.67 8.26 1.51
N VAL A 227 6.08 8.74 2.61
CA VAL A 227 6.44 10.04 3.18
C VAL A 227 7.87 10.07 3.71
N GLY A 228 8.46 8.91 3.99
CA GLY A 228 9.84 8.77 4.46
C GLY A 228 10.89 8.95 3.36
N GLU A 229 10.49 9.04 2.10
CA GLU A 229 11.37 9.04 0.94
C GLU A 229 11.17 10.29 0.07
N ALA A 230 12.25 10.76 -0.55
CA ALA A 230 12.17 11.86 -1.51
C ALA A 230 11.47 11.44 -2.82
N ALA A 231 11.50 10.14 -3.15
CA ALA A 231 10.93 9.61 -4.37
C ALA A 231 9.39 9.57 -4.35
N ASN A 232 8.79 9.68 -5.53
CA ASN A 232 7.38 9.39 -5.76
C ASN A 232 7.23 8.60 -7.07
N GLU A 233 6.73 9.19 -8.15
CA GLU A 233 6.84 8.60 -9.49
C GLU A 233 8.32 8.54 -9.89
N TRP A 234 9.06 9.61 -9.57
CA TRP A 234 10.47 9.75 -9.93
C TRP A 234 11.39 9.73 -8.70
N PRO A 235 12.66 9.32 -8.85
CA PRO A 235 13.67 9.47 -7.81
C PRO A 235 13.89 10.94 -7.45
N GLY A 236 13.98 11.24 -6.15
CA GLY A 236 14.30 12.60 -5.67
C GLY A 236 13.25 13.67 -6.01
N GLU A 237 12.01 13.25 -6.24
CA GLU A 237 10.94 14.13 -6.75
C GLU A 237 10.50 15.22 -5.77
N TYR A 238 10.61 15.00 -4.46
CA TYR A 238 10.13 15.94 -3.45
C TYR A 238 11.21 16.37 -2.46
N VAL A 239 11.11 17.62 -1.98
CA VAL A 239 11.95 18.15 -0.90
C VAL A 239 11.76 17.32 0.37
N VAL A 240 12.86 16.99 1.04
CA VAL A 240 12.88 16.22 2.31
C VAL A 240 13.53 17.04 3.41
N HIS A 241 12.89 17.07 4.58
CA HIS A 241 13.42 17.67 5.80
C HIS A 241 13.22 16.73 7.00
N GLY A 242 14.29 16.52 7.78
CA GLY A 242 14.23 15.64 8.96
C GLY A 242 13.85 14.19 8.62
N GLY A 243 14.28 13.69 7.45
CA GLY A 243 14.05 12.31 7.01
C GLY A 243 12.60 11.98 6.66
N ALA A 244 11.85 12.95 6.15
CA ALA A 244 10.56 12.77 5.48
C ALA A 244 10.32 13.91 4.49
N LYS A 245 9.41 13.71 3.54
CA LYS A 245 8.92 14.77 2.65
C LYS A 245 8.52 16.00 3.48
N ALA A 246 8.94 17.17 3.03
CA ALA A 246 8.68 18.44 3.67
C ALA A 246 7.22 18.86 3.38
N ILE A 247 6.31 18.42 4.26
CA ILE A 247 4.88 18.70 4.13
C ILE A 247 4.53 20.07 4.72
N ARG A 248 3.98 20.95 3.89
CA ARG A 248 3.25 22.16 4.27
C ARG A 248 1.75 21.90 4.27
N TRP A 249 0.98 22.81 4.86
CA TRP A 249 -0.47 22.71 4.93
C TRP A 249 -1.09 23.94 4.30
N GLU A 250 -1.89 23.72 3.28
CA GLU A 250 -2.59 24.76 2.52
C GLU A 250 -4.04 24.33 2.37
N GLU A 251 -4.97 25.17 2.79
CA GLU A 251 -6.42 24.89 2.75
C GLU A 251 -6.82 23.54 3.38
N GLY A 252 -6.08 23.10 4.39
CA GLY A 252 -6.34 21.84 5.10
C GLY A 252 -5.73 20.59 4.44
N ALA A 253 -5.08 20.72 3.28
CA ALA A 253 -4.43 19.61 2.57
C ALA A 253 -2.90 19.62 2.73
N PRO A 254 -2.25 18.44 2.72
CA PRO A 254 -0.80 18.34 2.72
C PRO A 254 -0.22 18.70 1.34
N VAL A 255 0.78 19.57 1.31
CA VAL A 255 1.45 20.04 0.10
C VAL A 255 2.96 19.78 0.18
N GLY A 256 3.52 19.23 -0.89
CA GLY A 256 4.96 19.02 -1.07
C GLY A 256 5.53 19.88 -2.19
N LYS A 257 6.81 20.26 -2.08
CA LYS A 257 7.53 20.93 -3.17
C LYS A 257 8.06 19.88 -4.15
N ASN A 258 7.54 19.84 -5.37
CA ASN A 258 8.05 18.98 -6.44
C ASN A 258 9.30 19.62 -7.05
N LEU A 259 10.44 18.93 -6.96
CA LEU A 259 11.74 19.42 -7.43
C LEU A 259 11.91 19.28 -8.94
N ARG A 260 11.10 18.47 -9.61
CA ARG A 260 11.17 18.28 -11.06
C ARG A 260 10.42 19.39 -11.79
N THR A 261 9.22 19.73 -11.34
CA THR A 261 8.41 20.80 -11.95
C THR A 261 8.69 22.15 -11.32
N GLY A 262 9.21 22.19 -10.09
CA GLY A 262 9.32 23.41 -9.30
C GLY A 262 7.98 23.87 -8.71
N GLU A 263 6.92 23.08 -8.84
CA GLU A 263 5.57 23.41 -8.40
C GLU A 263 5.27 22.86 -7.01
N ASP A 264 4.24 23.42 -6.39
CA ASP A 264 3.67 22.91 -5.16
C ASP A 264 2.57 21.89 -5.52
N VAL A 265 2.69 20.67 -5.00
CA VAL A 265 1.77 19.57 -5.32
C VAL A 265 1.06 19.14 -4.06
N ARG A 266 -0.26 19.05 -4.13
CA ARG A 266 -1.10 18.54 -3.05
C ARG A 266 -1.09 17.01 -3.03
N PHE A 267 -1.01 16.41 -1.84
CA PHE A 267 -1.14 14.97 -1.69
C PHE A 267 -2.59 14.58 -1.36
N HIS A 268 -3.19 13.71 -2.18
CA HIS A 268 -4.47 13.08 -1.88
C HIS A 268 -4.36 12.10 -0.71
N ALA A 269 -3.22 11.42 -0.57
CA ALA A 269 -2.93 10.54 0.54
C ALA A 269 -1.44 10.58 0.89
N LEU A 270 -1.11 10.33 2.15
CA LEU A 270 0.25 10.12 2.64
C LEU A 270 0.43 8.67 3.05
N HIS A 271 1.46 7.99 2.58
CA HIS A 271 1.76 6.60 2.93
C HIS A 271 2.87 6.55 3.98
N LEU A 272 2.56 5.98 5.15
CA LEU A 272 3.42 6.04 6.33
C LEU A 272 4.02 4.68 6.67
N GLN A 273 4.56 3.97 5.68
CA GLN A 273 5.17 2.65 5.87
C GLN A 273 6.36 2.66 6.85
N GLY A 274 6.58 1.52 7.49
CA GLY A 274 7.76 1.29 8.33
C GLY A 274 7.86 2.27 9.50
N HIS A 275 8.99 2.98 9.60
CA HIS A 275 9.24 3.93 10.68
C HIS A 275 8.39 5.22 10.54
N SER A 276 7.89 5.51 9.33
CA SER A 276 7.04 6.67 9.09
C SER A 276 5.70 6.57 9.83
N LYS A 277 5.27 5.36 10.25
CA LYS A 277 4.09 5.14 11.11
C LYS A 277 4.12 6.01 12.38
N ALA A 278 5.31 6.33 12.90
CA ALA A 278 5.46 7.22 14.06
C ALA A 278 4.99 8.68 13.82
N ARG A 279 4.80 9.07 12.56
CA ARG A 279 4.37 10.42 12.14
C ARG A 279 2.85 10.52 11.97
N ILE A 280 2.13 9.40 11.89
CA ILE A 280 0.67 9.37 11.71
C ILE A 280 -0.05 10.33 12.68
N PRO A 281 0.20 10.33 14.01
CA PRO A 281 -0.51 11.22 14.93
C PRO A 281 -0.25 12.71 14.69
N ALA A 282 0.88 13.08 14.10
CA ALA A 282 1.24 14.46 13.82
C ALA A 282 0.69 14.97 12.47
N LEU A 283 0.37 14.04 11.57
CA LEU A 283 -0.20 14.33 10.25
C LEU A 283 -1.73 14.18 10.23
N TYR A 284 -2.32 13.56 11.24
CA TYR A 284 -3.77 13.51 11.44
C TYR A 284 -4.39 14.91 11.57
N ARG A 285 -5.50 15.13 10.85
CA ARG A 285 -6.26 16.39 10.80
C ARG A 285 -7.72 16.27 11.24
N GLY A 286 -8.20 15.07 11.54
CA GLY A 286 -9.55 14.89 12.04
C GLY A 286 -9.78 15.44 13.46
N PRO A 287 -11.05 15.41 13.92
CA PRO A 287 -11.41 15.80 15.27
C PRO A 287 -10.65 15.01 16.33
N GLY A 288 -10.46 15.62 17.50
CA GLY A 288 -9.88 14.93 18.64
C GLY A 288 -10.76 13.76 19.09
N PHE A 289 -10.15 12.68 19.58
CA PHE A 289 -10.87 11.49 20.01
C PHE A 289 -10.38 10.93 21.36
N PRO A 290 -11.22 10.17 22.09
CA PRO A 290 -10.81 9.55 23.35
C PRO A 290 -9.54 8.72 23.19
N GLN A 291 -8.63 8.79 24.17
CA GLN A 291 -7.36 8.05 24.16
C GLN A 291 -6.32 8.51 23.11
N GLN A 292 -6.60 9.52 22.27
CA GLN A 292 -5.65 9.99 21.25
C GLN A 292 -4.26 10.28 21.81
N ALA A 293 -4.16 10.95 22.97
CA ALA A 293 -2.88 11.22 23.62
C ALA A 293 -2.15 9.94 24.08
N ALA A 294 -2.90 8.94 24.57
CA ALA A 294 -2.34 7.66 25.00
C ALA A 294 -1.84 6.84 23.80
N ILE A 295 -2.64 6.74 22.74
CA ILE A 295 -2.28 6.05 21.49
C ILE A 295 -1.06 6.74 20.85
N ARG A 296 -1.02 8.08 20.82
CA ARG A 296 0.15 8.83 20.34
C ARG A 296 1.43 8.47 21.11
N ARG A 297 1.36 8.36 22.44
CA ARG A 297 2.50 7.92 23.27
C ARG A 297 2.91 6.48 22.95
N GLN A 298 1.94 5.57 22.86
CA GLN A 298 2.19 4.16 22.48
C GLN A 298 2.89 4.05 21.12
N MET A 299 2.41 4.77 20.11
CA MET A 299 3.00 4.79 18.78
C MET A 299 4.41 5.37 18.77
N THR A 300 4.65 6.45 19.52
CA THR A 300 5.97 7.06 19.63
C THR A 300 6.97 6.06 20.20
N SER A 301 6.61 5.38 21.29
CA SER A 301 7.46 4.35 21.91
C SER A 301 7.68 3.15 20.98
N HIS A 302 6.63 2.65 20.32
CA HIS A 302 6.72 1.46 19.48
C HIS A 302 7.57 1.69 18.22
N TYR A 303 7.31 2.77 17.48
CA TYR A 303 7.90 2.96 16.16
C TYR A 303 9.19 3.80 16.16
N ARG A 304 9.38 4.73 17.11
CA ARG A 304 10.63 5.51 17.21
C ARG A 304 11.74 4.77 17.95
N LEU A 305 11.44 4.14 19.10
CA LEU A 305 12.46 3.48 19.92
C LEU A 305 12.99 2.19 19.27
N ARG A 306 12.13 1.42 18.59
CA ARG A 306 12.56 0.27 17.79
C ARG A 306 13.46 0.68 16.62
N GLY A 307 13.22 1.85 16.01
CA GLY A 307 14.07 2.40 14.96
C GLY A 307 15.50 2.68 15.44
N LEU A 308 15.65 3.30 16.61
CA LEU A 308 16.97 3.54 17.24
C LEU A 308 17.71 2.23 17.54
N ALA A 309 17.03 1.24 18.12
CA ALA A 309 17.63 -0.06 18.41
C ALA A 309 18.07 -0.82 17.14
N SER A 310 17.26 -0.77 16.08
CA SER A 310 17.59 -1.43 14.80
C SER A 310 18.78 -0.78 14.07
N ARG A 311 18.97 0.53 14.19
CA ARG A 311 20.10 1.27 13.63
C ARG A 311 21.41 1.01 14.38
N LEU A 312 21.34 0.84 15.70
CA LEU A 312 22.50 0.49 16.53
C LEU A 312 22.96 -0.96 16.33
N LEU A 313 22.05 -1.88 15.96
CA LEU A 313 22.34 -3.31 15.77
C LEU A 313 22.66 -3.70 14.31
N ARG A 314 22.48 -2.79 13.35
CA ARG A 314 22.79 -3.01 11.92
C ARG A 314 24.25 -3.44 11.65
N PRO A 315 25.28 -2.87 12.30
CA PRO A 315 26.67 -3.29 12.08
C PRO A 315 26.94 -4.74 12.52
N VAL A 316 26.27 -5.18 13.60
CA VAL A 316 26.49 -6.51 14.20
C VAL A 316 25.85 -7.62 13.35
N ARG A 317 24.67 -7.38 12.76
CA ARG A 317 24.00 -8.35 11.88
C ARG A 317 24.74 -8.58 10.56
N PHE A 318 25.41 -7.56 10.03
CA PHE A 318 26.21 -7.68 8.82
C PHE A 318 27.48 -8.51 9.04
N LEU A 319 28.11 -8.40 10.22
CA LEU A 319 29.29 -9.18 10.61
C LEU A 319 28.97 -10.65 10.91
N VAL A 320 27.86 -10.93 11.60
CA VAL A 320 27.46 -12.32 11.93
C VAL A 320 27.04 -13.11 10.69
N GLY A 321 26.52 -12.45 9.65
CA GLY A 321 26.19 -13.09 8.37
C GLY A 321 27.40 -13.54 7.55
N ARG A 322 28.58 -12.93 7.74
CA ARG A 322 29.84 -13.34 7.08
C ARG A 322 30.58 -14.47 7.80
N LEU A 323 30.35 -14.66 9.10
CA LEU A 323 31.04 -15.68 9.91
C LEU A 323 30.32 -17.04 9.92
N LYS A 324 29.18 -17.16 9.23
CA LYS A 324 28.42 -18.42 9.05
C LYS A 324 28.45 -18.96 7.62
N ARG A 325 29.37 -18.48 6.78
CA ARG A 325 29.74 -19.12 5.50
C ARG A 325 31.07 -19.82 5.68
#